data_AF-A0A3A9E284-F1
#
_entry.id   AF-A0A3A9E284-F1
#
_cell.length_a   1.000
_cell.length_b   1.000
_cell.length_c   1.000
_cell.angle_alpha   90.00
_cell.angle_beta   90.00
_cell.angle_gamma   90.00
#
_symmetry.space_group_name_H-M   'P 1'
#
loop_
_entity.id
_entity.type
_entity.pdbx_description
1 polymer ?
#
loop_
_entity_poly.entity_id
_entity_poly.type
_entity_poly.pdbx_seq_one_letter_code
_entity_poly.pdbx_strand_id
1 'polypeptide(L)'
;IHGLFQVIENSIPSSLNKRKGLMRQVGLTIGTFLLVNFAWIFFRANTWEDAVYFIRNMFVRWSISQALADLGMSGKHVVRIGGILMSLLLFDYFNQQKDLLKEMGKLWLPLRWLLYFAIVLLIVVLKIHNGTSQQFIYFQF
;
A
#
# COMPACT_ATOMS: atom_id res chain seq x y z
N ILE A 1 -8.99 3.49 18.19
CA ILE A 1 -9.25 4.31 16.96
C ILE A 1 -10.49 3.82 16.22
N HIS A 2 -10.59 2.54 15.83
CA HIS A 2 -11.80 1.98 15.20
C HIS A 2 -13.11 2.20 15.99
N GLY A 3 -13.09 2.03 17.32
CA GLY A 3 -14.27 2.27 18.15
C GLY A 3 -14.76 3.73 18.19
N LEU A 4 -13.84 4.71 18.08
CA LEU A 4 -14.20 6.13 18.03
C LEU A 4 -14.88 6.49 16.70
N PHE A 5 -14.41 5.92 15.59
CA PHE A 5 -15.04 6.07 14.29
C PHE A 5 -16.47 5.50 14.28
N GLN A 6 -16.67 4.34 14.91
CA GLN A 6 -17.97 3.68 14.95
C GLN A 6 -18.99 4.45 15.81
N VAL A 7 -18.54 5.12 16.88
CA VAL A 7 -19.39 5.98 17.72
C VAL A 7 -19.74 7.28 17.00
N ILE A 8 -18.80 7.89 16.27
CA ILE A 8 -19.05 9.09 15.48
C ILE A 8 -20.02 8.79 14.33
N GLU A 9 -19.88 7.64 13.67
CA GLU A 9 -20.79 7.19 12.60
C GLU A 9 -22.21 6.96 13.12
N ASN A 10 -22.36 6.33 14.28
CA ASN A 10 -23.67 6.09 14.92
C ASN A 10 -24.33 7.36 15.48
N SER A 11 -23.56 8.43 15.71
CA SER A 11 -24.10 9.69 16.23
C SER A 11 -24.66 10.61 15.13
N ILE A 12 -24.47 10.27 13.85
CA ILE A 12 -25.03 11.03 12.72
C ILE A 12 -26.44 10.53 12.41
N PRO A 13 -27.48 11.38 12.50
CA PRO A 13 -28.87 10.96 12.33
C PRO A 13 -29.13 10.44 10.90
N SER A 14 -29.81 9.29 10.84
CA SER A 14 -30.17 8.56 9.61
C SER A 14 -31.14 9.32 8.68
N SER A 15 -31.65 10.48 9.09
CA SER A 15 -32.51 11.35 8.27
C SER A 15 -31.76 12.09 7.14
N LEU A 16 -30.44 12.24 7.25
CA LEU A 16 -29.58 12.78 6.18
C LEU A 16 -29.21 11.75 5.10
N ASN A 17 -29.71 10.51 5.22
CA ASN A 17 -29.14 9.33 4.55
C ASN A 17 -29.83 8.93 3.23
N LYS A 18 -30.84 9.66 2.76
CA LYS A 18 -31.62 9.25 1.56
C LYS A 18 -31.17 9.85 0.21
N ARG A 19 -30.23 10.81 0.17
CA ARG A 19 -29.90 11.52 -1.11
C ARG A 19 -28.44 11.97 -1.35
N LYS A 20 -27.47 11.49 -0.57
CA LYS A 20 -26.04 11.83 -0.77
C LYS A 20 -25.23 10.52 -0.80
N GLY A 21 -25.25 9.74 -1.88
CA GLY A 21 -24.69 10.07 -3.20
C GLY A 21 -23.17 9.91 -3.12
N LEU A 22 -22.57 9.02 -3.93
CA LEU A 22 -21.16 8.60 -3.99
C LEU A 22 -20.13 9.59 -3.39
N MET A 23 -20.27 10.89 -3.67
CA MET A 23 -19.46 11.97 -3.09
C MET A 23 -19.34 11.96 -1.56
N ARG A 24 -20.42 11.68 -0.81
CA ARG A 24 -20.35 11.61 0.67
C ARG A 24 -19.54 10.41 1.13
N GLN A 25 -19.70 9.26 0.47
CA GLN A 25 -18.92 8.06 0.79
C GLN A 25 -17.44 8.27 0.47
N VAL A 26 -17.13 8.82 -0.70
CA VAL A 26 -15.76 9.16 -1.09
C VAL A 26 -15.15 10.17 -0.10
N GLY A 27 -15.91 11.20 0.30
CA GLY A 27 -15.47 12.18 1.29
C GLY A 27 -15.19 11.56 2.67
N LEU A 28 -16.05 10.65 3.13
CA LEU A 28 -15.82 9.91 4.37
C LEU A 28 -14.59 9.01 4.28
N THR A 29 -14.42 8.26 3.19
CA THR A 29 -13.26 7.39 2.95
C THR A 29 -11.95 8.18 2.90
N ILE A 30 -11.93 9.30 2.18
CA ILE A 30 -10.75 10.17 2.11
C ILE A 30 -10.46 10.78 3.49
N GLY A 31 -11.49 11.25 4.19
CA GLY A 31 -11.35 11.82 5.53
C GLY A 31 -10.81 10.81 6.54
N THR A 32 -11.36 9.60 6.57
CA THR A 32 -10.87 8.53 7.46
C THR A 32 -9.45 8.12 7.11
N PHE A 33 -9.12 8.00 5.81
CA PHE A 33 -7.78 7.69 5.33
C PHE A 33 -6.75 8.75 5.75
N LEU A 34 -7.05 10.03 5.56
CA LEU A 34 -6.15 11.13 5.95
C LEU A 34 -5.96 11.18 7.47
N LEU A 35 -7.04 10.98 8.24
CA LEU A 35 -6.96 10.98 9.70
C LEU A 35 -6.10 9.81 10.21
N VAL A 36 -6.30 8.62 9.66
CA VAL A 36 -5.49 7.44 10.02
C VAL A 36 -4.01 7.64 9.65
N ASN A 37 -3.72 8.20 8.46
CA ASN A 37 -2.33 8.53 8.07
C ASN A 37 -1.72 9.58 8.99
N PHE A 38 -2.48 10.60 9.37
CA PHE A 38 -2.00 11.62 10.31
C PHE A 38 -1.70 11.02 11.68
N ALA A 39 -2.57 10.13 12.17
CA ALA A 39 -2.34 9.40 13.41
C ALA A 39 -1.07 8.52 13.35
N TRP A 40 -0.76 7.95 12.19
CA TRP A 40 0.43 7.12 11.99
C TRP A 40 1.76 7.85 12.26
N ILE A 41 1.81 9.17 12.09
CA ILE A 41 3.00 9.98 12.38
C ILE A 41 3.41 9.80 13.85
N PHE A 42 2.44 9.80 14.77
CA PHE A 42 2.70 9.64 16.21
C PHE A 42 3.14 8.22 16.59
N PHE A 43 2.71 7.20 15.83
CA PHE A 43 3.16 5.83 16.03
C PHE A 43 4.58 5.59 15.49
N ARG A 44 5.01 6.36 14.48
CA ARG A 44 6.34 6.22 13.87
C ARG A 44 7.42 7.04 14.58
N ALA A 45 7.06 8.19 15.13
CA ALA A 45 7.97 9.10 15.82
C ALA A 45 8.45 8.50 17.14
N ASN A 46 9.74 8.68 17.46
CA ASN A 46 10.30 8.18 18.73
C ASN A 46 9.99 9.10 19.91
N THR A 47 9.74 10.39 19.64
CA THR A 47 9.46 11.43 20.64
C THR A 47 8.34 12.36 20.20
N TRP A 48 7.81 13.14 21.14
CA TRP A 48 6.82 14.18 20.84
C TRP A 48 7.41 15.28 19.95
N GLU A 49 8.66 15.66 20.20
CA GLU A 49 9.40 16.64 19.43
C GLU A 49 9.56 16.18 17.97
N ASP A 50 9.87 14.90 17.74
CA ASP A 50 9.97 14.31 16.40
C ASP A 50 8.62 14.36 15.66
N ALA A 51 7.51 14.05 16.34
CA ALA A 51 6.19 14.09 15.74
C ALA A 51 5.81 15.51 15.29
N VAL A 52 6.05 16.52 16.13
CA VAL A 52 5.81 17.94 15.80
C VAL A 52 6.75 18.39 14.67
N TYR A 53 8.01 17.96 14.68
CA TYR A 53 8.96 18.24 13.61
C TYR A 53 8.46 17.70 12.26
N PHE A 54 8.00 16.43 12.21
CA PHE A 54 7.44 15.85 10.99
C PHE A 54 6.21 16.62 10.50
N ILE A 55 5.29 16.99 11.40
CA ILE A 55 4.07 17.74 11.03
C ILE A 55 4.42 19.10 10.42
N ARG A 56 5.36 19.83 11.04
CA ARG A 56 5.76 21.17 10.58
C ARG A 56 6.51 21.14 9.26
N ASN A 57 7.31 20.11 9.04
CA ASN A 57 8.22 20.05 7.90
C ASN A 57 7.70 19.23 6.71
N MET A 58 6.58 18.52 6.83
CA MET A 58 6.09 17.62 5.76
C MET A 58 5.83 18.32 4.41
N PHE A 59 5.55 19.63 4.41
CA PHE A 59 5.25 20.41 3.20
C PHE A 59 6.36 21.40 2.79
N VAL A 60 7.44 21.52 3.57
CA VAL A 60 8.43 22.61 3.40
C VAL A 60 9.45 22.30 2.30
N ARG A 61 9.81 21.04 2.10
CA ARG A 61 10.81 20.61 1.09
C ARG A 61 10.22 19.55 0.17
N TRP A 62 9.29 19.94 -0.69
CA TRP A 62 8.69 19.04 -1.68
C TRP A 62 9.60 18.93 -2.91
N SER A 63 10.61 18.06 -2.86
CA SER A 63 11.42 17.71 -4.01
C SER A 63 11.53 16.20 -4.16
N ILE A 64 10.94 15.68 -5.23
CA ILE A 64 10.94 14.24 -5.54
C ILE A 64 12.38 13.75 -5.75
N SER A 65 13.23 14.54 -6.41
CA SER A 65 14.62 14.15 -6.65
C SER A 65 15.43 14.06 -5.36
N GLN A 66 15.20 14.99 -4.41
CA GLN A 66 15.83 14.94 -3.09
C GLN A 66 15.29 13.77 -2.27
N ALA A 67 13.97 13.53 -2.28
CA ALA A 67 13.39 12.39 -1.59
C ALA A 67 13.92 11.05 -2.11
N LEU A 68 14.07 10.90 -3.44
CA LEU A 68 14.69 9.71 -4.03
C LEU A 68 16.15 9.57 -3.61
N ALA A 69 16.91 10.66 -3.58
CA ALA A 69 18.31 10.66 -3.15
C ALA A 69 18.45 10.27 -1.67
N ASP A 70 17.61 10.82 -0.79
CA ASP A 70 17.58 10.52 0.64
C ASP A 70 17.21 9.05 0.92
N LEU A 71 16.36 8.46 0.07
CA LEU A 71 16.02 7.03 0.11
C LEU A 71 17.10 6.12 -0.52
N GLY A 72 18.21 6.68 -1.03
CA GLY A 72 19.23 5.92 -1.78
C GLY A 72 18.70 5.35 -3.11
N MET A 73 17.57 5.86 -3.60
CA MET A 73 16.88 5.35 -4.77
C MET A 73 17.33 6.07 -6.04
N SER A 74 18.15 5.40 -6.84
CA SER A 74 18.35 5.79 -8.24
C SER A 74 17.08 5.61 -9.09
N GLY A 75 17.00 6.29 -10.23
CA GLY A 75 15.89 6.13 -11.20
C GLY A 75 15.68 4.67 -11.66
N LYS A 76 16.73 3.84 -11.64
CA LYS A 76 16.64 2.40 -11.95
C LYS A 76 15.77 1.65 -10.92
N HIS A 77 15.83 2.02 -9.64
CA HIS A 77 14.99 1.43 -8.60
C HIS A 77 13.52 1.81 -8.80
N VAL A 78 13.25 3.06 -9.17
CA VAL A 78 11.88 3.53 -9.42
C VAL A 78 11.26 2.80 -10.61
N VAL A 79 12.00 2.67 -11.72
CA VAL A 79 11.54 1.91 -12.89
C VAL A 79 11.31 0.44 -12.53
N ARG A 80 12.20 -0.17 -11.74
CA ARG A 80 12.04 -1.56 -11.27
C ARG A 80 10.77 -1.75 -10.43
N ILE A 81 10.58 -0.91 -9.42
CA ILE A 81 9.39 -0.98 -8.54
C ILE A 81 8.13 -0.70 -9.35
N GLY A 82 8.14 0.32 -10.21
CA GLY A 82 7.04 0.63 -11.10
C GLY A 82 6.67 -0.54 -12.01
N GLY A 83 7.66 -1.26 -12.56
CA GLY A 83 7.45 -2.45 -13.37
C GLY A 83 6.82 -3.61 -12.59
N ILE A 84 7.27 -3.87 -11.35
CA ILE A 84 6.69 -4.91 -10.48
C ILE A 84 5.26 -4.54 -10.06
N LEU A 85 5.01 -3.28 -9.71
CA LEU A 85 3.67 -2.82 -9.36
C LEU A 85 2.72 -2.91 -10.56
N MET A 86 3.19 -2.50 -11.75
CA MET A 86 2.39 -2.58 -12.96
C MET A 86 2.08 -4.03 -13.35
N SER A 87 3.03 -4.96 -13.21
CA SER A 87 2.75 -6.38 -13.48
C SER A 87 1.75 -6.97 -12.50
N LEU A 88 1.81 -6.58 -11.22
CA LEU A 88 0.85 -7.00 -10.20
C LEU A 88 -0.55 -6.42 -10.46
N LEU A 89 -0.65 -5.13 -10.82
CA LEU A 89 -1.91 -4.50 -11.19
C LEU A 89 -2.54 -5.14 -12.43
N LEU A 90 -1.73 -5.46 -13.44
CA LEU A 90 -2.20 -6.19 -14.63
C LEU A 90 -2.69 -7.59 -14.25
N PHE A 91 -1.95 -8.31 -13.41
CA PHE A 91 -2.36 -9.61 -12.90
C PHE A 91 -3.71 -9.52 -12.19
N ASP A 92 -3.87 -8.58 -11.26
CA ASP A 92 -5.13 -8.38 -10.53
C ASP A 92 -6.30 -8.02 -11.47
N TYR A 93 -6.05 -7.15 -12.45
CA TYR A 93 -7.05 -6.77 -13.44
C TYR A 93 -7.53 -7.97 -14.28
N PHE A 94 -6.61 -8.81 -14.75
CA PHE A 94 -6.97 -10.02 -15.48
C PHE A 94 -7.65 -11.06 -14.57
N ASN A 95 -7.20 -11.18 -13.31
CA ASN A 95 -7.78 -12.08 -12.33
C ASN A 95 -9.22 -11.72 -11.94
N GLN A 96 -9.58 -10.42 -11.99
CA GLN A 96 -10.96 -9.99 -11.79
C GLN A 96 -11.91 -10.44 -12.92
N GLN A 97 -11.41 -10.54 -14.16
CA GLN A 97 -12.24 -10.94 -15.30
C GLN A 97 -12.34 -12.46 -15.46
N LYS A 98 -11.24 -13.17 -15.17
CA LYS A 98 -11.14 -14.62 -15.24
C LYS A 98 -10.28 -15.09 -14.09
N ASP A 99 -10.73 -16.10 -13.36
CA ASP A 99 -9.91 -16.73 -12.32
C ASP A 99 -8.68 -17.36 -12.98
N LEU A 100 -7.56 -16.63 -12.94
CA LEU A 100 -6.33 -17.00 -13.61
C LEU A 100 -5.78 -18.31 -13.04
N LEU A 101 -5.97 -18.54 -11.74
CA LEU A 101 -5.55 -19.77 -11.08
C LEU A 101 -6.35 -20.98 -11.58
N LYS A 102 -7.66 -20.80 -11.78
CA LYS A 102 -8.53 -21.84 -12.36
C LYS A 102 -8.21 -22.13 -13.82
N GLU A 103 -7.89 -21.11 -14.61
CA GLU A 103 -7.46 -21.29 -16.01
C GLU A 103 -6.07 -21.96 -16.10
N MET A 104 -5.13 -21.60 -15.22
CA MET A 104 -3.83 -22.28 -15.10
C MET A 104 -3.98 -23.76 -14.71
N GLY A 105 -5.04 -24.10 -13.98
CA GLY A 105 -5.38 -25.48 -13.62
C GLY A 105 -5.80 -26.36 -14.81
N LYS A 106 -6.21 -25.77 -15.94
CA LYS A 106 -6.61 -26.48 -17.16
C LYS A 106 -5.45 -26.78 -18.11
N LEU A 107 -4.27 -26.21 -17.84
CA LEU A 107 -3.08 -26.40 -18.66
C LEU A 107 -2.55 -27.84 -18.53
N TRP A 108 -1.85 -28.29 -19.57
CA TRP A 108 -1.16 -29.58 -19.58
C TRP A 108 -0.24 -29.72 -18.37
N LEU A 109 -0.22 -30.91 -17.74
CA LEU A 109 0.45 -31.15 -16.46
C LEU A 109 1.90 -30.62 -16.43
N PRO A 110 2.76 -30.88 -17.45
CA PRO A 110 4.13 -30.38 -17.43
C PRO A 110 4.22 -28.85 -17.53
N LEU A 111 3.35 -28.23 -18.33
CA LEU A 111 3.32 -26.78 -18.52
C LEU A 111 2.85 -26.07 -17.24
N ARG A 112 1.90 -26.67 -16.52
CA ARG A 112 1.44 -26.18 -15.21
C ARG A 112 2.58 -26.15 -14.18
N TRP A 113 3.35 -27.22 -14.08
CA TRP A 113 4.52 -27.27 -13.19
C TRP A 113 5.59 -26.26 -13.59
N LEU A 114 5.89 -26.15 -14.87
CA LEU A 114 6.85 -25.17 -15.38
C LEU A 114 6.46 -23.74 -14.99
N LEU A 115 5.18 -23.38 -15.14
CA LEU A 115 4.67 -22.07 -14.72
C LEU A 115 4.81 -21.83 -13.22
N TYR A 116 4.49 -22.81 -12.37
CA TYR A 116 4.66 -22.66 -10.92
C TYR A 116 6.13 -22.51 -10.53
N PHE A 117 7.02 -23.31 -11.11
CA PHE A 117 8.46 -23.15 -10.88
C PHE A 117 8.98 -21.80 -11.37
N ALA A 118 8.51 -21.32 -12.54
CA ALA A 118 8.88 -20.01 -13.06
C ALA A 118 8.46 -18.86 -12.14
N ILE A 119 7.24 -18.90 -11.59
CA ILE A 119 6.75 -17.90 -10.63
C ILE A 119 7.56 -17.93 -9.33
N VAL A 120 7.81 -19.12 -8.78
CA VAL A 120 8.63 -19.28 -7.57
C VAL A 120 10.04 -18.75 -7.80
N LEU A 121 10.67 -19.11 -8.92
CA LEU A 121 12.01 -18.66 -9.26
C LEU A 121 12.04 -17.14 -9.46
N LEU A 122 11.04 -16.55 -10.11
CA LEU A 122 10.89 -15.10 -10.23
C LEU A 122 10.87 -14.43 -8.85
N ILE A 123 10.05 -14.91 -7.92
CA ILE A 123 9.96 -14.38 -6.55
C ILE A 123 11.31 -14.49 -5.83
N VAL A 124 11.98 -15.64 -5.97
CA VAL A 124 13.29 -15.88 -5.36
C VAL A 124 14.36 -14.92 -5.92
N VAL A 125 14.44 -14.76 -7.23
CA VAL A 125 15.38 -13.83 -7.89
C VAL A 125 15.13 -12.38 -7.48
N LEU A 126 13.86 -11.98 -7.36
CA LEU A 126 13.50 -10.64 -6.88
C LEU A 126 13.92 -10.43 -5.42
N LYS A 127 13.84 -11.47 -4.59
CA LYS A 127 14.21 -11.40 -3.16
C LYS A 127 15.74 -11.36 -2.95
N ILE A 128 16.50 -12.13 -3.74
CA ILE A 128 17.96 -12.28 -3.57
C ILE A 128 18.70 -10.93 -3.69
N HIS A 129 18.13 -9.96 -4.40
CA HIS A 129 18.76 -8.65 -4.59
C HIS A 129 18.65 -7.68 -3.41
N ASN A 130 17.83 -7.99 -2.40
CA ASN A 130 17.58 -7.10 -1.25
C ASN A 130 18.31 -7.61 0.00
N GLY A 131 19.64 -7.75 -0.07
CA GLY A 131 20.52 -8.29 0.99
C GLY A 131 20.55 -7.51 2.32
N THR A 132 19.57 -6.63 2.56
CA THR A 132 19.35 -5.98 3.84
C THR A 132 18.29 -6.74 4.63
N SER A 133 18.65 -7.13 5.85
CA SER A 133 17.77 -7.72 6.85
C SER A 133 16.65 -6.72 7.19
N GLN A 134 15.59 -6.67 6.40
CA GLN A 134 14.46 -5.80 6.66
C GLN A 134 13.67 -6.42 7.82
N GLN A 135 13.91 -5.91 9.04
CA GLN A 135 13.13 -6.30 10.20
C GLN A 135 11.66 -5.95 9.94
N PHE A 136 10.77 -6.91 10.17
CA PHE A 136 9.34 -6.63 10.13
C PHE A 136 9.04 -5.51 11.13
N ILE A 137 8.23 -4.52 10.71
CA ILE A 137 7.84 -3.33 11.50
C ILE A 137 7.29 -3.69 12.89
N TYR A 138 6.83 -4.94 13.08
CA TYR A 138 6.34 -5.47 14.34
C TYR A 138 7.42 -5.80 15.40
N PHE A 139 8.70 -5.57 15.15
CA PHE A 139 9.76 -5.85 16.15
C PHE A 139 10.39 -4.58 16.73
N GLN A 140 9.79 -3.40 16.52
CA GLN A 140 10.30 -2.11 17.01
C GLN A 140 9.41 -1.45 18.07
N PHE A 141 8.68 -2.24 18.86
CA PHE A 141 8.02 -1.77 20.08
C PHE A 141 8.68 -2.38 21.31
#